data_AF-A0A7C6YR33-F1
#
_entry.id   AF-A0A7C6YR33-F1
#
_cell.length_a   1.000
_cell.length_b   1.000
_cell.length_c   1.000
_cell.angle_alpha   90.00
_cell.angle_beta   90.00
_cell.angle_gamma   90.00
#
_symmetry.space_group_name_H-M   'P 1'
#
loop_
_entity.id
_entity.type
_entity.pdbx_description
1 polymer ?
#
loop_
_entity_poly.entity_id
_entity_poly.type
_entity_poly.pdbx_seq_one_letter_code
_entity_poly.pdbx_strand_id
1 'polypeptide(L)'
;MKTRDLVIGALLTALALIIPIFFGSYLRIYIPPFSATLASHVPTMIAFLISPAVAIMVGLGSSLGFLIMMGPVVAARAFIHVFFGLAGALLVKKGFSFEKALIATAPIHAIGEVLVVLPFGFTFNQALIMVGIGTLLHHTLDGVVAVVLARLVLSGVKLANNVSN
;
A
#
# COMPACT_ATOMS: atom_id res chain seq x y z
N MET A 1 11.33 -11.31 -13.62
CA MET A 1 11.91 -10.55 -12.49
C MET A 1 13.39 -10.88 -12.39
N LYS A 2 14.25 -9.91 -12.08
CA LYS A 2 15.66 -10.18 -11.79
C LYS A 2 15.82 -10.62 -10.32
N THR A 3 16.93 -11.25 -9.96
CA THR A 3 17.22 -11.70 -8.58
C THR A 3 17.08 -10.55 -7.57
N ARG A 4 17.57 -9.35 -7.91
CA ARG A 4 17.40 -8.14 -7.09
C ARG A 4 15.94 -7.82 -6.79
N ASP A 5 15.06 -7.90 -7.79
CA ASP A 5 13.63 -7.58 -7.63
C ASP A 5 12.95 -8.62 -6.74
N LEU A 6 13.36 -9.89 -6.85
CA LEU A 6 12.84 -10.97 -6.02
C LEU A 6 13.24 -10.78 -4.55
N VAL A 7 14.51 -10.43 -4.27
CA VAL A 7 14.98 -10.17 -2.90
C VAL A 7 14.28 -8.94 -2.30
N ILE A 8 14.26 -7.81 -3.01
CA ILE A 8 13.58 -6.59 -2.54
C ILE A 8 12.09 -6.86 -2.34
N GLY A 9 11.47 -7.55 -3.28
CA GLY A 9 10.07 -7.90 -3.20
C GLY A 9 9.76 -8.81 -2.01
N ALA A 10 10.59 -9.80 -1.71
CA ALA A 10 10.43 -10.67 -0.54
C ALA A 10 10.50 -9.86 0.76
N LEU A 11 11.46 -8.93 0.88
CA LEU A 11 11.57 -8.04 2.04
C LEU A 11 10.34 -7.13 2.19
N LEU A 12 9.90 -6.49 1.11
CA LEU A 12 8.69 -5.65 1.13
C LEU A 12 7.43 -6.46 1.45
N THR A 13 7.33 -7.69 0.95
CA THR A 13 6.21 -8.59 1.24
C THR A 13 6.21 -9.00 2.71
N ALA A 14 7.39 -9.31 3.28
CA ALA A 14 7.53 -9.57 4.71
C ALA A 14 7.07 -8.38 5.56
N LEU A 15 7.44 -7.15 5.19
CA LEU A 15 6.95 -5.94 5.85
C LEU A 15 5.43 -5.78 5.70
N ALA A 16 4.88 -6.03 4.51
CA ALA A 16 3.44 -5.95 4.24
C ALA A 16 2.62 -6.96 5.07
N LEU A 17 3.21 -8.10 5.44
CA LEU A 17 2.61 -9.07 6.36
C LEU A 17 2.74 -8.62 7.81
N ILE A 18 3.95 -8.23 8.24
CA ILE A 18 4.26 -7.92 9.63
C ILE A 18 3.47 -6.69 10.12
N ILE A 19 3.32 -5.66 9.29
CA ILE A 19 2.66 -4.43 9.72
C ILE A 19 1.23 -4.67 10.22
N PRO A 20 0.31 -5.28 9.45
CA PRO A 20 -1.03 -5.58 9.97
C PRO A 20 -0.98 -6.59 11.12
N ILE A 21 -0.13 -7.62 11.08
CA ILE A 21 -0.11 -8.67 12.13
C ILE A 21 0.34 -8.13 13.48
N PHE A 22 1.39 -7.32 13.52
CA PHE A 22 2.00 -6.85 14.77
C PHE A 22 1.56 -5.44 15.17
N PHE A 23 1.29 -4.55 14.21
CA PHE A 23 0.87 -3.18 14.49
C PHE A 23 -0.63 -2.96 14.32
N GLY A 24 -1.39 -3.91 13.75
CA GLY A 24 -2.84 -3.83 13.62
C GLY A 24 -3.61 -3.79 14.96
N SER A 25 -2.95 -4.07 16.09
CA SER A 25 -3.52 -3.87 17.43
C SER A 25 -3.27 -2.48 18.00
N TYR A 26 -2.21 -1.78 17.56
CA TYR A 26 -1.73 -0.54 18.19
C TYR A 26 -1.89 0.70 17.31
N LEU A 27 -1.63 0.56 16.01
CA LEU A 27 -1.68 1.64 15.02
C LEU A 27 -2.98 1.62 14.21
N ARG A 28 -3.97 0.86 14.68
CA ARG A 28 -5.24 0.65 13.98
C ARG A 28 -6.30 1.63 14.43
N ILE A 29 -6.92 2.27 13.45
CA ILE A 29 -8.21 2.94 13.57
C ILE A 29 -9.26 1.96 13.02
N TYR A 30 -10.25 1.60 13.83
CA TYR A 30 -11.27 0.63 13.45
C TYR A 30 -12.68 1.15 13.74
N ILE A 31 -13.40 1.50 12.67
CA ILE A 31 -14.78 1.98 12.69
C ILE A 31 -15.51 1.29 11.53
N PRO A 32 -16.03 0.08 11.72
CA PRO A 32 -16.54 -0.75 10.63
C PRO A 32 -17.55 -0.02 9.72
N PRO A 33 -17.49 -0.21 8.39
CA PRO A 33 -16.56 -1.08 7.63
C PRO A 33 -15.16 -0.49 7.42
N PHE A 34 -14.91 0.73 7.87
CA PHE A 34 -13.61 1.38 7.74
C PHE A 34 -12.60 0.80 8.74
N SER A 35 -11.39 0.61 8.24
CA SER A 35 -10.23 0.25 9.03
C SER A 35 -9.00 0.82 8.36
N ALA A 36 -8.07 1.34 9.17
CA ALA A 36 -6.76 1.78 8.73
C ALA A 36 -5.73 1.30 9.74
N THR A 37 -4.66 0.66 9.28
CA THR A 37 -3.45 0.43 10.08
C THR A 37 -2.37 1.35 9.51
N LEU A 38 -1.87 2.31 10.28
CA LEU A 38 -0.89 3.26 9.77
C LEU A 38 0.33 2.52 9.20
N ALA A 39 0.86 3.06 8.10
CA ALA A 39 1.94 2.51 7.28
C ALA A 39 1.66 1.21 6.53
N SER A 40 0.44 0.65 6.58
CA SER A 40 0.12 -0.63 5.94
C SER A 40 0.27 -0.62 4.42
N HIS A 41 0.11 0.54 3.77
CA HIS A 41 0.30 0.67 2.33
C HIS A 41 1.75 0.91 1.92
N VAL A 42 2.60 1.37 2.85
CA VAL A 42 3.95 1.83 2.56
C VAL A 42 4.77 0.79 1.80
N PRO A 43 4.79 -0.51 2.16
CA PRO A 43 5.53 -1.50 1.38
C PRO A 43 5.04 -1.60 -0.07
N THR A 44 3.71 -1.60 -0.29
CA THR A 44 3.10 -1.64 -1.62
C THR A 44 3.44 -0.38 -2.42
N MET A 45 3.42 0.79 -1.77
CA MET A 45 3.77 2.07 -2.40
C MET A 45 5.25 2.10 -2.82
N ILE A 46 6.17 1.69 -1.94
CA ILE A 46 7.60 1.60 -2.28
C ILE A 46 7.83 0.60 -3.42
N ALA A 47 7.03 -0.47 -3.51
CA ALA A 47 7.11 -1.44 -4.60
C ALA A 47 6.85 -0.83 -5.99
N PHE A 48 6.20 0.35 -6.09
CA PHE A 48 6.02 1.06 -7.36
C PHE A 48 7.36 1.36 -8.03
N LEU A 49 8.39 1.64 -7.22
CA LEU A 49 9.74 2.01 -7.65
C LEU A 49 10.57 0.79 -8.11
N ILE A 50 10.07 -0.43 -7.87
CA ILE A 50 10.81 -1.66 -8.15
C ILE A 50 10.34 -2.27 -9.46
N SER A 51 9.12 -2.79 -9.52
CA SER A 51 8.50 -3.29 -10.75
C SER A 51 7.02 -3.61 -10.55
N PRO A 52 6.21 -3.70 -11.64
CA PRO A 52 4.82 -4.15 -11.57
C PRO A 52 4.64 -5.50 -10.88
N ALA A 53 5.53 -6.46 -11.15
CA ALA A 53 5.45 -7.80 -10.56
C ALA A 53 5.69 -7.79 -9.04
N VAL A 54 6.62 -6.94 -8.57
CA VAL A 54 6.86 -6.78 -7.13
C VAL A 54 5.68 -6.08 -6.47
N ALA A 55 5.10 -5.05 -7.09
CA ALA A 55 3.92 -4.37 -6.53
C ALA A 55 2.71 -5.31 -6.37
N ILE A 56 2.47 -6.20 -7.34
CA ILE A 56 1.46 -7.26 -7.24
C ILE A 56 1.77 -8.18 -6.05
N MET A 57 3.00 -8.70 -5.97
CA MET A 57 3.40 -9.64 -4.92
C MET A 57 3.24 -9.03 -3.51
N VAL A 58 3.66 -7.77 -3.32
CA VAL A 58 3.55 -7.07 -2.05
C VAL A 58 2.08 -6.77 -1.71
N GLY A 59 1.27 -6.40 -2.70
CA GLY A 59 -0.18 -6.21 -2.52
C GLY A 59 -0.88 -7.51 -2.07
N LEU A 60 -0.50 -8.66 -2.63
CA LEU A 60 -0.99 -9.97 -2.20
C LEU A 60 -0.57 -10.30 -0.76
N GLY A 61 0.69 -10.04 -0.41
CA GLY A 61 1.18 -10.21 0.96
C GLY A 61 0.44 -9.33 1.96
N SER A 62 0.16 -8.09 1.58
CA SER A 62 -0.64 -7.16 2.40
C SER A 62 -2.05 -7.70 2.65
N SER A 63 -2.74 -8.17 1.61
CA SER A 63 -4.07 -8.77 1.73
C SER A 63 -4.06 -10.01 2.64
N LEU A 64 -3.03 -10.87 2.52
CA LEU A 64 -2.86 -12.02 3.41
C LEU A 64 -2.61 -11.61 4.87
N GLY A 65 -1.81 -10.58 5.11
CA GLY A 65 -1.55 -10.05 6.46
C GLY A 65 -2.84 -9.54 7.12
N PHE A 66 -3.66 -8.82 6.36
CA PHE A 66 -4.98 -8.38 6.83
C PHE A 66 -5.97 -9.53 7.01
N LEU A 67 -5.90 -10.59 6.21
CA LEU A 67 -6.71 -11.79 6.42
C LEU A 67 -6.42 -12.45 7.77
N ILE A 68 -5.13 -12.62 8.07
CA ILE A 68 -4.68 -13.21 9.34
C ILE A 68 -5.12 -12.35 10.53
N MET A 69 -5.02 -11.03 10.42
CA MET A 69 -5.29 -10.12 11.54
C MET A 69 -6.76 -9.73 11.72
N MET A 70 -7.48 -9.48 10.62
CA MET A 70 -8.74 -8.71 10.63
C MET A 70 -9.93 -9.43 9.99
N GLY A 71 -9.70 -10.58 9.36
CA GLY A 71 -10.75 -11.39 8.73
C GLY A 71 -11.09 -10.97 7.29
N PRO A 72 -12.07 -11.66 6.68
CA PRO A 72 -12.24 -11.69 5.23
C PRO A 72 -12.71 -10.37 4.60
N VAL A 73 -13.54 -9.58 5.30
CA VAL A 73 -14.04 -8.30 4.77
C VAL A 73 -12.89 -7.30 4.59
N VAL A 74 -12.02 -7.20 5.60
CA VAL A 74 -10.85 -6.30 5.54
C VAL A 74 -9.81 -6.85 4.56
N ALA A 75 -9.62 -8.18 4.51
CA ALA A 75 -8.73 -8.80 3.53
C ALA A 75 -9.17 -8.55 2.07
N ALA A 76 -10.47 -8.63 1.79
CA ALA A 76 -11.03 -8.34 0.48
C ALA A 76 -10.79 -6.88 0.09
N ARG A 77 -10.93 -5.94 1.04
CA ARG A 77 -10.57 -4.52 0.80
C ARG A 77 -9.07 -4.38 0.53
N ALA A 78 -8.24 -5.00 1.37
CA ALA A 78 -6.78 -4.98 1.20
C ALA A 78 -6.31 -5.65 -0.10
N PHE A 79 -7.12 -6.49 -0.74
CA PHE A 79 -6.82 -7.01 -2.08
C PHE A 79 -6.75 -5.89 -3.13
N ILE A 80 -7.40 -4.75 -2.91
CA ILE A 80 -7.27 -3.55 -3.75
C ILE A 80 -5.82 -3.04 -3.80
N HIS A 81 -4.99 -3.37 -2.82
CA HIS A 81 -3.56 -3.05 -2.82
C HIS A 81 -2.84 -3.63 -4.04
N VAL A 82 -3.29 -4.77 -4.56
CA VAL A 82 -2.75 -5.35 -5.80
C VAL A 82 -3.00 -4.43 -6.99
N PHE A 83 -4.22 -3.89 -7.12
CA PHE A 83 -4.62 -3.10 -8.28
C PHE A 83 -4.02 -1.70 -8.26
N PHE A 84 -4.11 -0.98 -7.14
CA PHE A 84 -3.47 0.33 -7.04
C PHE A 84 -1.93 0.19 -7.09
N GLY A 85 -1.39 -0.90 -6.53
CA GLY A 85 0.03 -1.26 -6.60
C GLY A 85 0.52 -1.42 -8.03
N LEU A 86 -0.18 -2.25 -8.81
CA LEU A 86 0.10 -2.47 -10.22
C LEU A 86 -0.02 -1.15 -11.00
N ALA A 87 -1.10 -0.40 -10.83
CA ALA A 87 -1.31 0.86 -11.51
C ALA A 87 -0.19 1.86 -11.21
N GLY A 88 0.20 2.02 -9.94
CA GLY A 88 1.28 2.89 -9.50
C GLY A 88 2.62 2.52 -10.11
N ALA A 89 2.98 1.23 -10.07
CA ALA A 89 4.21 0.73 -10.69
C ALA A 89 4.24 0.97 -12.21
N LEU A 90 3.10 0.80 -12.90
CA LEU A 90 3.00 1.08 -14.34
C LEU A 90 3.13 2.57 -14.65
N LEU A 91 2.57 3.46 -13.82
CA LEU A 91 2.72 4.91 -13.97
C LEU A 91 4.17 5.35 -13.78
N VAL A 92 4.84 4.88 -12.74
CA VAL A 92 6.27 5.14 -12.52
C VAL A 92 7.11 4.63 -13.68
N LYS A 93 6.83 3.42 -14.19
CA LYS A 93 7.49 2.87 -15.37
C LYS A 93 7.28 3.72 -16.63
N LYS A 94 6.14 4.42 -16.75
CA LYS A 94 5.84 5.38 -17.82
C LYS A 94 6.47 6.77 -17.61
N GLY A 95 7.27 6.95 -16.57
CA GLY A 95 8.00 8.20 -16.30
C GLY A 95 7.27 9.18 -15.37
N PHE A 96 6.16 8.77 -14.74
CA PHE A 96 5.55 9.59 -13.68
C PHE A 96 6.49 9.63 -12.46
N SER A 97 6.56 10.78 -11.79
CA SER A 97 7.24 10.84 -10.49
C SER A 97 6.50 9.97 -9.47
N PHE A 98 7.19 9.58 -8.41
CA PHE A 98 6.62 8.73 -7.37
C PHE A 98 5.38 9.37 -6.73
N GLU A 99 5.46 10.66 -6.40
CA GLU A 99 4.38 11.44 -5.83
C GLU A 99 3.17 11.54 -6.77
N LYS A 100 3.41 11.76 -8.07
CA LYS A 100 2.34 11.80 -9.08
C LYS A 100 1.65 10.45 -9.23
N ALA A 101 2.41 9.35 -9.16
CA ALA A 101 1.85 8.01 -9.19
C ALA A 101 0.97 7.74 -7.96
N LEU A 102 1.43 8.12 -6.75
CA LEU A 102 0.65 8.00 -5.52
C LEU A 102 -0.69 8.76 -5.61
N ILE A 103 -0.64 10.05 -6.01
CA ILE A 103 -1.84 10.88 -6.18
C ILE A 103 -2.81 10.25 -7.20
N ALA A 104 -2.29 9.77 -8.34
CA ALA A 104 -3.10 9.15 -9.38
C ALA A 104 -3.72 7.81 -8.94
N THR A 105 -3.09 7.10 -8.00
CA THR A 105 -3.59 5.80 -7.51
C THR A 105 -4.56 5.92 -6.34
N ALA A 106 -4.61 7.06 -5.64
CA ALA A 106 -5.51 7.25 -4.50
C ALA A 106 -7.00 7.03 -4.87
N PRO A 107 -7.52 7.53 -6.01
CA PRO A 107 -8.90 7.24 -6.44
C PRO A 107 -9.13 5.76 -6.74
N ILE A 108 -8.15 5.08 -7.36
CA ILE A 108 -8.23 3.62 -7.65
C ILE A 108 -8.39 2.85 -6.35
N HIS A 109 -7.61 3.23 -5.34
CA HIS A 109 -7.66 2.61 -4.03
C HIS A 109 -9.02 2.83 -3.35
N ALA A 110 -9.46 4.08 -3.22
CA ALA A 110 -10.70 4.41 -2.52
C ALA A 110 -11.94 3.82 -3.22
N ILE A 111 -12.04 3.96 -4.55
CA ILE A 111 -13.17 3.41 -5.31
C ILE A 111 -13.16 1.88 -5.24
N GLY A 112 -11.99 1.25 -5.36
CA GLY A 112 -11.86 -0.19 -5.24
C GLY A 112 -12.41 -0.70 -3.90
N GLU A 113 -12.03 -0.07 -2.79
CA GLU A 113 -12.52 -0.51 -1.48
C GLU A 113 -14.01 -0.24 -1.26
N VAL A 114 -14.53 0.89 -1.78
CA VAL A 114 -15.97 1.19 -1.79
C VAL A 114 -16.74 0.08 -2.50
N LEU A 115 -16.29 -0.32 -3.69
CA LEU A 115 -16.94 -1.37 -4.46
C LEU A 115 -16.87 -2.73 -3.76
N VAL A 116 -15.77 -3.02 -3.07
CA VAL A 116 -15.60 -4.28 -2.34
C VAL A 116 -16.56 -4.40 -1.17
N VAL A 117 -16.86 -3.32 -0.43
CA VAL A 117 -17.70 -3.44 0.78
C VAL A 117 -19.20 -3.57 0.48
N LEU A 118 -19.68 -3.08 -0.67
CA LEU A 118 -21.11 -3.11 -0.99
C LEU A 118 -21.71 -4.54 -1.02
N PRO A 119 -21.07 -5.55 -1.65
CA PRO A 119 -21.53 -6.94 -1.60
C PRO A 119 -21.59 -7.56 -0.21
N PHE A 120 -20.89 -7.01 0.79
CA PHE A 120 -20.94 -7.48 2.18
C PHE A 120 -22.11 -6.88 2.98
N GLY A 121 -23.02 -6.14 2.35
CA GLY A 121 -24.23 -5.62 2.97
C GLY A 121 -24.09 -4.25 3.63
N PHE A 122 -22.95 -3.58 3.47
CA PHE A 122 -22.78 -2.21 3.94
C PHE A 122 -23.53 -1.21 3.06
N THR A 123 -24.11 -0.19 3.68
CA THR A 123 -24.88 0.84 2.96
C THR A 123 -23.98 1.68 2.07
N PHE A 124 -24.54 2.28 1.02
CA PHE A 124 -23.81 3.19 0.14
C PHE A 124 -23.19 4.37 0.91
N ASN A 125 -23.88 4.87 1.95
CA ASN A 125 -23.37 5.95 2.80
C ASN A 125 -22.12 5.50 3.57
N GLN A 126 -22.16 4.33 4.23
CA GLN A 126 -21.00 3.76 4.92
C GLN A 126 -19.84 3.48 3.96
N ALA A 127 -20.14 2.92 2.78
CA ALA A 127 -19.13 2.64 1.77
C ALA A 127 -18.46 3.94 1.28
N LEU A 128 -19.23 4.93 0.82
CA LEU A 128 -18.66 6.14 0.24
C LEU A 128 -17.99 7.05 1.26
N ILE A 129 -18.66 7.30 2.40
CA ILE A 129 -18.19 8.26 3.40
C ILE A 129 -17.13 7.62 4.29
N MET A 130 -17.44 6.50 4.95
CA MET A 130 -16.50 5.92 5.91
C MET A 130 -15.31 5.27 5.21
N VAL A 131 -15.57 4.42 4.20
CA VAL A 131 -14.50 3.72 3.48
C VAL A 131 -13.86 4.63 2.45
N GLY A 132 -14.62 5.22 1.53
CA GLY A 132 -14.06 6.05 0.46
C GLY A 132 -13.20 7.21 0.98
N ILE A 133 -13.75 8.08 1.83
CA ILE A 133 -13.00 9.23 2.38
C ILE A 133 -11.90 8.77 3.33
N GLY A 134 -12.20 7.81 4.21
CA GLY A 134 -11.21 7.27 5.15
C GLY A 134 -9.99 6.68 4.43
N THR A 135 -10.22 5.97 3.32
CA THR A 135 -9.17 5.36 2.50
C THR A 135 -8.35 6.39 1.74
N LEU A 136 -8.96 7.49 1.26
CA LEU A 136 -8.19 8.61 0.69
C LEU A 136 -7.25 9.22 1.74
N LEU A 137 -7.75 9.52 2.94
CA LEU A 137 -6.94 10.08 4.02
C LEU A 137 -5.79 9.13 4.41
N HIS A 138 -6.11 7.85 4.62
CA HIS A 138 -5.14 6.83 4.99
C HIS A 138 -4.08 6.60 3.90
N HIS A 139 -4.49 6.54 2.63
CA HIS A 139 -3.57 6.45 1.49
C HIS A 139 -2.66 7.67 1.40
N THR A 140 -3.18 8.88 1.66
CA THR A 140 -2.35 10.10 1.66
C THR A 140 -1.32 10.08 2.78
N LEU A 141 -1.72 9.72 4.01
CA LEU A 141 -0.79 9.65 5.15
C LEU A 141 0.33 8.64 4.89
N ASP A 142 -0.01 7.43 4.45
CA ASP A 142 0.98 6.41 4.09
C ASP A 142 1.83 6.85 2.89
N GLY A 143 1.26 7.56 1.92
CA GLY A 143 1.97 8.14 0.79
C GLY A 143 3.04 9.14 1.21
N VAL A 144 2.75 10.01 2.19
CA VAL A 144 3.74 10.94 2.77
C VAL A 144 4.89 10.15 3.41
N VAL A 145 4.58 9.14 4.21
CA VAL A 145 5.59 8.27 4.83
C VAL A 145 6.44 7.59 3.76
N ALA A 146 5.83 7.04 2.72
CA ALA A 146 6.53 6.36 1.62
C ALA A 146 7.48 7.31 0.88
N VAL A 147 7.05 8.55 0.60
CA VAL A 147 7.88 9.57 -0.07
C VAL A 147 9.09 9.93 0.80
N VAL A 148 8.88 10.16 2.10
CA VAL A 148 9.96 10.47 3.04
C VAL A 148 10.97 9.33 3.09
N LEU A 149 10.51 8.08 3.26
CA LEU A 149 11.38 6.90 3.29
C LEU A 149 12.16 6.72 1.98
N ALA A 150 11.49 6.84 0.83
CA ALA A 150 12.15 6.71 -0.48
C ALA A 150 13.27 7.74 -0.64
N ARG A 151 13.03 9.00 -0.26
CA ARG A 151 14.02 10.07 -0.33
C ARG A 151 15.19 9.85 0.62
N LEU A 152 14.94 9.42 1.86
CA LEU A 152 15.99 9.16 2.84
C LEU A 152 16.92 8.02 2.38
N VAL A 153 16.36 6.93 1.88
CA VAL A 153 17.15 5.80 1.34
C VAL A 153 18.00 6.25 0.16
N LEU A 154 17.42 6.99 -0.79
CA LEU A 154 18.16 7.50 -1.95
C LEU A 154 19.30 8.46 -1.55
N SER A 155 19.08 9.33 -0.57
CA SER A 155 20.10 10.24 -0.05
C SER A 155 21.24 9.48 0.65
N GLY A 156 20.92 8.47 1.47
CA GLY A 156 21.91 7.64 2.14
C GLY A 156 22.80 6.87 1.17
N VAL A 157 22.23 6.33 0.09
CA VAL A 157 23.00 5.63 -0.95
C VAL A 157 23.97 6.58 -1.66
N LYS A 158 23.54 7.82 -1.97
CA LYS A 158 24.42 8.82 -2.57
C LYS A 158 25.62 9.16 -1.66
N LEU A 159 25.37 9.34 -0.36
CA LEU A 159 26.43 9.61 0.61
C LEU A 159 27.43 8.46 0.71
N ALA A 160 26.96 7.21 0.78
CA ALA A 160 27.83 6.04 0.85
C ALA A 160 28.73 5.89 -0.39
N ASN A 161 28.20 6.17 -1.57
CA ASN A 161 28.96 6.12 -2.83
C ASN A 161 30.02 7.24 -2.91
N ASN A 162 29.77 8.40 -2.29
CA ASN A 162 30.74 9.50 -2.28
C ASN A 162 31.89 9.28 -1.30
N VAL A 163 31.71 8.46 -0.26
CA VAL A 163 32.75 8.14 0.75
C VAL A 163 33.65 6.98 0.30
N SER A 164 33.18 6.17 -0.64
CA SER A 164 33.90 4.98 -1.14
C SER A 164 34.71 5.23 -2.43
N ASN A 165 34.69 6.46 -2.96
CA ASN A 165 35.54 6.94 -4.06
C ASN A 165 36.54 7.97 -3.55
#